data_AF-A0A9X3JN16-F1
#
_entry.id   AF-A0A9X3JN16-F1
#
_cell.length_a   1.000
_cell.length_b   1.000
_cell.length_c   1.000
_cell.angle_alpha   90.00
_cell.angle_beta   90.00
_cell.angle_gamma   90.00
#
_symmetry.space_group_name_H-M   'P 1'
#
loop_
_entity.id
_entity.type
_entity.pdbx_description
1 polymer ?
#
loop_
_entity_poly.entity_id
_entity_poly.type
_entity_poly.pdbx_seq_one_letter_code
_entity_poly.pdbx_strand_id
1 'polypeptide(L)'
;MGREIETRFPGLQPDSPQPTPAGTPAGQERLERAARWLDDLMWHKRMYRPARFRWWPEHLVDICTKTTGGQLDFFTIAHLQLLPRHRNSIRDVVDRFSGAIGQRLADAYLTIGSYDTIGVQLGLTMAEIRSMVIWSDVDNAGPAGWSHPQISRVLRVVGRQPFRSPLIEAWELLQLSRMYQAAADIFEDLTVDLIGELRGQRPDEVLAMASASGTVARMEQRIERAYDARGGPGDPRRYPSQFRSVTASQTSDVPMSTAAGQAT
;
A
#
# COMPACT_ATOMS: atom_id res chain seq x y z
N MET A 1 10.92 24.26 -0.32
CA MET A 1 9.47 23.94 -0.22
C MET A 1 9.16 22.68 0.59
N GLY A 2 9.93 21.57 0.51
CA GLY A 2 9.58 20.35 1.26
C GLY A 2 9.70 20.41 2.80
N ARG A 3 10.69 21.14 3.34
CA ARG A 3 10.93 21.15 4.81
C ARG A 3 9.86 21.88 5.62
N GLU A 4 9.29 22.97 5.10
CA GLU A 4 8.24 23.76 5.81
C GLU A 4 6.90 23.04 5.88
N ILE A 5 6.63 22.12 4.96
CA ILE A 5 5.41 21.31 4.97
C ILE A 5 5.54 20.23 6.06
N GLU A 6 6.72 19.62 6.21
CA GLU A 6 6.96 18.57 7.20
C GLU A 6 6.82 19.03 8.65
N THR A 7 7.11 20.30 8.97
CA THR A 7 7.00 20.83 10.35
C THR A 7 5.57 20.85 10.86
N ARG A 8 4.58 20.84 9.98
CA ARG A 8 3.15 20.79 10.35
C ARG A 8 2.70 19.42 10.84
N PHE A 9 3.41 18.37 10.45
CA PHE A 9 3.01 16.99 10.72
C PHE A 9 3.75 16.42 11.93
N PRO A 10 3.04 15.81 12.89
CA PRO A 10 3.66 15.28 14.11
C PRO A 10 4.85 14.37 13.79
N GLY A 11 6.00 14.64 14.40
CA GLY A 11 7.16 13.75 14.38
C GLY A 11 8.02 13.71 13.12
N LEU A 12 7.71 14.49 12.08
CA LEU A 12 8.53 14.50 10.85
C LEU A 12 9.74 15.43 10.96
N GLN A 13 9.69 16.43 11.84
CA GLN A 13 10.78 17.36 12.13
C GLN A 13 10.89 17.65 13.64
N PRO A 14 12.04 18.10 14.15
CA PRO A 14 12.22 18.39 15.59
C PRO A 14 11.27 19.45 16.15
N ASP A 15 10.88 20.42 15.32
CA ASP A 15 9.97 21.52 15.63
C ASP A 15 8.49 21.18 15.39
N SER A 16 8.21 19.99 14.83
CA SER A 16 6.84 19.51 14.64
C SER A 16 6.17 19.10 15.95
N PRO A 17 4.83 18.97 16.00
CA PRO A 17 4.12 18.53 17.20
C PRO A 17 4.72 17.24 17.78
N GLN A 18 5.16 17.31 19.03
CA GLN A 18 5.79 16.20 19.75
C GLN A 18 4.83 15.57 20.76
N PRO A 19 4.95 14.26 21.03
CA PRO A 19 4.18 13.61 22.09
C PRO A 19 4.56 14.16 23.46
N THR A 20 3.64 14.07 24.42
CA THR A 20 3.90 14.47 25.81
C THR A 20 5.10 13.71 26.39
N PRO A 21 6.09 14.40 27.00
CA PRO A 21 7.29 13.77 27.54
C PRO A 21 7.00 12.76 28.65
N ALA A 22 7.74 11.65 28.66
CA ALA A 22 7.54 10.52 29.58
C ALA A 22 7.65 10.89 31.08
N GLY A 23 8.45 11.92 31.42
CA GLY A 23 8.66 12.34 32.81
C GLY A 23 7.49 13.07 33.48
N THR A 24 6.31 13.10 32.84
CA THR A 24 5.10 13.75 33.36
C THR A 24 3.99 12.71 33.58
N PRO A 25 3.03 12.95 34.49
CA PRO A 25 1.89 12.04 34.66
C PRO A 25 1.15 11.75 33.35
N ALA A 26 0.90 12.79 32.54
CA ALA A 26 0.28 12.65 31.21
C ALA A 26 1.17 11.87 30.22
N GLY A 27 2.49 11.98 30.33
CA GLY A 27 3.44 11.17 29.58
C GLY A 27 3.42 9.71 29.97
N GLN A 28 3.26 9.40 31.25
CA GLN A 28 3.14 8.03 31.74
C GLN A 28 1.83 7.38 31.26
N GLU A 29 0.70 8.09 31.36
CA GLU A 29 -0.58 7.63 30.80
C GLU A 29 -0.51 7.39 29.29
N ARG A 30 0.21 8.25 28.57
CA ARG A 30 0.49 8.09 27.14
C ARG A 30 1.25 6.79 26.88
N LEU A 31 2.31 6.50 27.63
CA LEU A 31 3.11 5.28 27.46
C LEU A 31 2.30 4.02 27.75
N GLU A 32 1.46 4.03 28.79
CA GLU A 32 0.53 2.92 29.07
C GLU A 32 -0.47 2.73 27.93
N ARG A 33 -1.00 3.82 27.38
CA ARG A 33 -1.89 3.77 26.21
C ARG A 33 -1.17 3.24 24.98
N ALA A 34 0.08 3.65 24.77
CA ALA A 34 0.92 3.17 23.68
C ALA A 34 1.13 1.65 23.76
N ALA A 35 1.48 1.13 24.94
CA ALA A 35 1.62 -0.31 25.17
C ALA A 35 0.32 -1.06 24.86
N ARG A 36 -0.81 -0.59 25.40
CA ARG A 36 -2.14 -1.17 25.12
C ARG A 36 -2.46 -1.20 23.62
N TRP A 37 -2.23 -0.10 22.88
CA TRP A 37 -2.51 -0.06 21.45
C TRP A 37 -1.67 -1.04 20.63
N LEU A 38 -0.41 -1.25 21.03
CA LEU A 38 0.47 -2.23 20.39
C LEU A 38 -0.03 -3.66 20.67
N ASP A 39 -0.40 -3.95 21.91
CA ASP A 39 -0.97 -5.24 22.30
C ASP A 39 -2.30 -5.52 21.57
N ASP A 40 -3.17 -4.53 21.49
CA ASP A 40 -4.46 -4.60 20.78
C ASP A 40 -4.25 -4.89 19.29
N LEU A 41 -3.30 -4.20 18.64
CA LEU A 41 -2.96 -4.46 17.24
C LEU A 41 -2.46 -5.90 17.04
N MET A 42 -1.58 -6.38 17.93
CA MET A 42 -1.04 -7.73 17.85
C MET A 42 -2.12 -8.78 18.07
N TRP A 43 -3.00 -8.58 19.05
CA TRP A 43 -4.16 -9.42 19.28
C TRP A 43 -5.07 -9.44 18.04
N HIS A 44 -5.36 -8.27 17.47
CA HIS A 44 -6.25 -8.13 16.31
C HIS A 44 -5.73 -8.88 15.09
N LYS A 45 -4.43 -8.75 14.78
CA LYS A 45 -3.79 -9.52 13.70
C LYS A 45 -3.87 -11.03 13.93
N ARG A 46 -3.63 -11.50 15.17
CA ARG A 46 -3.72 -12.92 15.52
C ARG A 46 -5.14 -13.46 15.43
N MET A 47 -6.14 -12.65 15.78
CA MET A 47 -7.55 -13.03 15.75
C MET A 47 -8.07 -13.14 14.32
N TYR A 48 -7.71 -12.19 13.45
CA TYR A 48 -8.29 -12.11 12.10
C TYR A 48 -7.41 -12.64 10.97
N ARG A 49 -6.15 -13.02 11.20
CA ARG A 49 -5.20 -13.68 10.27
C ARG A 49 -5.53 -13.50 8.77
N PRO A 50 -4.95 -12.52 8.05
CA PRO A 50 -4.08 -11.44 8.53
C PRO A 50 -4.84 -10.19 8.97
N ALA A 51 -6.13 -10.07 8.64
CA ALA A 51 -6.93 -8.89 8.88
C ALA A 51 -8.43 -9.18 8.85
N ARG A 52 -9.23 -8.26 9.37
CA ARG A 52 -10.69 -8.38 9.37
C ARG A 52 -11.26 -8.13 7.98
N PHE A 53 -10.74 -7.13 7.28
CA PHE A 53 -11.10 -6.82 5.90
C PHE A 53 -10.25 -7.66 4.95
N ARG A 54 -10.70 -8.90 4.74
CA ARG A 54 -10.04 -9.87 3.90
C ARG A 54 -10.36 -9.66 2.43
N TRP A 55 -9.40 -9.94 1.56
CA TRP A 55 -9.60 -9.92 0.13
C TRP A 55 -8.87 -11.08 -0.56
N TRP A 56 -9.39 -11.42 -1.73
CA TRP A 56 -9.01 -12.55 -2.56
C TRP A 56 -8.93 -12.10 -4.02
N PRO A 57 -8.31 -12.87 -4.93
CA PRO A 57 -8.18 -12.49 -6.35
C PRO A 57 -9.51 -12.12 -7.02
N GLU A 58 -10.64 -12.73 -6.62
CA GLU A 58 -11.97 -12.43 -7.15
C GLU A 58 -12.38 -10.97 -6.88
N HIS A 59 -11.93 -10.40 -5.76
CA HIS A 59 -12.19 -8.99 -5.47
C HIS A 59 -11.42 -8.05 -6.42
N LEU A 60 -10.25 -8.48 -6.89
CA LEU A 60 -9.48 -7.72 -7.89
C LEU A 60 -10.22 -7.74 -9.22
N VAL A 61 -10.71 -8.91 -9.63
CA VAL A 61 -11.55 -9.08 -10.83
C VAL A 61 -12.81 -8.22 -10.75
N ASP A 62 -13.50 -8.20 -9.61
CA ASP A 62 -14.67 -7.36 -9.38
C ASP A 62 -14.34 -5.86 -9.53
N ILE A 63 -13.20 -5.40 -8.99
CA ILE A 63 -12.76 -4.01 -9.13
C ILE A 63 -12.50 -3.70 -10.61
N CYS A 64 -11.69 -4.52 -11.27
CA CYS A 64 -11.35 -4.33 -12.68
C CYS A 64 -12.61 -4.33 -13.57
N THR A 65 -13.51 -5.28 -13.36
CA THR A 65 -14.76 -5.43 -14.12
C THR A 65 -15.66 -4.20 -13.96
N LYS A 66 -15.80 -3.67 -12.74
CA LYS A 66 -16.56 -2.43 -12.50
C LYS A 66 -15.89 -1.23 -13.15
N THR A 67 -14.57 -1.15 -13.10
CA THR A 67 -13.80 -0.06 -13.70
C THR A 67 -13.86 -0.05 -15.23
N THR A 68 -13.94 -1.22 -15.87
CA THR A 68 -14.03 -1.36 -17.34
C THR A 68 -15.46 -1.37 -17.86
N GLY A 69 -16.47 -1.31 -16.98
CA GLY A 69 -17.86 -1.47 -17.37
C GLY A 69 -18.18 -2.87 -17.93
N GLY A 70 -17.43 -3.89 -17.52
CA GLY A 70 -17.59 -5.27 -17.96
C GLY A 70 -16.77 -5.67 -19.19
N GLN A 71 -15.95 -4.77 -19.75
CA GLN A 71 -15.04 -5.14 -20.82
C GLN A 71 -13.92 -6.05 -20.29
N LEU A 72 -13.75 -7.21 -20.93
CA LEU A 72 -12.76 -8.22 -20.57
C LEU A 72 -11.62 -8.33 -21.59
N ASP A 73 -11.88 -8.03 -22.87
CA ASP A 73 -10.92 -8.23 -23.94
C ASP A 73 -10.35 -6.90 -24.47
N PHE A 74 -9.03 -6.85 -24.68
CA PHE A 74 -8.30 -5.68 -25.14
C PHE A 74 -7.30 -6.05 -26.24
N PHE A 75 -7.55 -5.62 -27.48
CA PHE A 75 -6.74 -6.03 -28.65
C PHE A 75 -6.41 -4.88 -29.63
N THR A 76 -6.59 -3.60 -29.25
CA THR A 76 -6.41 -2.47 -30.18
C THR A 76 -5.58 -1.34 -29.59
N ILE A 77 -5.09 -0.43 -30.45
CA ILE A 77 -4.44 0.81 -30.00
C ILE A 77 -5.38 1.68 -29.18
N ALA A 78 -6.67 1.73 -29.53
CA ALA A 78 -7.66 2.46 -28.73
C ALA A 78 -7.78 1.88 -27.33
N HIS A 79 -7.75 0.55 -27.20
CA HIS A 79 -7.71 -0.12 -25.90
C HIS A 79 -6.45 0.21 -25.11
N LEU A 80 -5.28 0.25 -25.77
CA LEU A 80 -4.02 0.64 -25.15
C LEU A 80 -4.05 2.08 -24.60
N GLN A 81 -4.81 2.98 -25.23
CA GLN A 81 -5.05 4.34 -24.74
C GLN A 81 -6.02 4.42 -23.56
N LEU A 82 -6.91 3.43 -23.41
CA LEU A 82 -7.91 3.39 -22.34
C LEU A 82 -7.34 2.80 -21.03
N LEU A 83 -6.50 1.77 -21.11
CA LEU A 83 -5.96 1.08 -19.93
C LEU A 83 -5.28 2.02 -18.91
N PRO A 84 -4.46 3.01 -19.31
CA PRO A 84 -3.92 3.99 -18.36
C PRO A 84 -4.97 4.79 -17.61
N ARG A 85 -6.12 5.09 -18.25
CA ARG A 85 -7.23 5.82 -17.61
C ARG A 85 -7.92 4.96 -16.57
N HIS A 86 -8.18 3.69 -16.88
CA HIS A 86 -8.72 2.72 -15.92
C HIS A 86 -7.79 2.55 -14.73
N ARG A 87 -6.49 2.37 -14.99
CA ARG A 87 -5.47 2.30 -13.94
C ARG A 87 -5.49 3.55 -13.06
N ASN A 88 -5.48 4.75 -13.64
CA ASN A 88 -5.48 6.00 -12.89
C ASN A 88 -6.75 6.14 -12.03
N SER A 89 -7.91 5.76 -12.53
CA SER A 89 -9.16 5.82 -11.74
C SER A 89 -9.10 4.97 -10.46
N ILE A 90 -8.37 3.86 -10.48
CA ILE A 90 -8.13 3.02 -9.31
C ILE A 90 -7.05 3.62 -8.41
N ARG A 91 -5.98 4.18 -9.00
CA ARG A 91 -4.93 4.87 -8.25
C ARG A 91 -5.48 6.05 -7.47
N ASP A 92 -6.45 6.79 -8.02
CA ASP A 92 -7.15 7.86 -7.29
C ASP A 92 -7.81 7.33 -6.00
N VAL A 93 -8.32 6.09 -6.01
CA VAL A 93 -8.85 5.44 -4.80
C VAL A 93 -7.74 5.07 -3.84
N VAL A 94 -6.62 4.52 -4.34
CA VAL A 94 -5.42 4.24 -3.52
C VAL A 94 -4.89 5.50 -2.84
N ASP A 95 -4.89 6.63 -3.54
CA ASP A 95 -4.43 7.92 -3.00
C ASP A 95 -5.36 8.41 -1.87
N ARG A 96 -6.67 8.16 -1.98
CA ARG A 96 -7.62 8.43 -0.88
C ARG A 96 -7.35 7.56 0.34
N PHE A 97 -7.04 6.28 0.12
CA PHE A 97 -6.63 5.40 1.22
C PHE A 97 -5.32 5.89 1.85
N SER A 98 -4.34 6.31 1.06
CA SER A 98 -3.06 6.83 1.55
C SER A 98 -3.24 8.06 2.43
N GLY A 99 -4.10 9.00 2.02
CA GLY A 99 -4.43 10.16 2.84
C GLY A 99 -5.12 9.78 4.15
N ALA A 100 -6.13 8.89 4.10
CA ALA A 100 -6.81 8.40 5.30
C ALA A 100 -5.86 7.65 6.26
N ILE A 101 -4.96 6.82 5.73
CA ILE A 101 -3.93 6.12 6.51
C ILE A 101 -2.98 7.13 7.16
N GLY A 102 -2.49 8.12 6.40
CA GLY A 102 -1.61 9.17 6.92
C GLY A 102 -2.19 9.91 8.12
N GLN A 103 -3.48 10.23 8.12
CA GLN A 103 -4.15 10.82 9.28
C GLN A 103 -4.09 9.90 10.51
N ARG A 104 -4.30 8.59 10.33
CA ARG A 104 -4.22 7.61 11.43
C ARG A 104 -2.79 7.43 11.94
N LEU A 105 -1.80 7.51 11.05
CA LEU A 105 -0.38 7.44 11.40
C LEU A 105 0.04 8.65 12.24
N ALA A 106 -0.38 9.86 11.85
CA ALA A 106 -0.15 11.08 12.62
C ALA A 106 -0.82 11.02 14.01
N ASP A 107 -2.08 10.55 14.09
CA ASP A 107 -2.78 10.33 15.36
C ASP A 107 -2.06 9.30 16.24
N ALA A 108 -1.57 8.21 15.64
CA ALA A 108 -0.81 7.18 16.34
C ALA A 108 0.51 7.73 16.87
N TYR A 109 1.21 8.57 16.11
CA TYR A 109 2.49 9.16 16.51
C TYR A 109 2.37 9.96 17.80
N LEU A 110 1.32 10.76 17.99
CA LEU A 110 1.13 11.55 19.22
C LEU A 110 1.02 10.68 20.48
N THR A 111 0.66 9.40 20.33
CA THR A 111 0.64 8.43 21.45
C THR A 111 1.90 7.57 21.50
N ILE A 112 2.31 6.97 20.39
CA ILE A 112 3.47 6.05 20.34
C ILE A 112 4.80 6.82 20.44
N GLY A 113 4.90 7.97 19.79
CA GLY A 113 6.07 8.83 19.77
C GLY A 113 7.20 8.39 18.85
N SER A 114 6.98 7.36 18.02
CA SER A 114 7.99 6.87 17.08
C SER A 114 7.34 6.29 15.83
N TYR A 115 7.67 6.86 14.67
CA TYR A 115 7.26 6.29 13.38
C TYR A 115 7.99 4.99 13.05
N ASP A 116 9.21 4.78 13.55
CA ASP A 116 9.93 3.52 13.35
C ASP A 116 9.16 2.38 14.02
N THR A 117 8.72 2.57 15.27
CA THR A 117 7.88 1.58 15.97
C THR A 117 6.58 1.33 15.21
N ILE A 118 5.90 2.38 14.76
CA ILE A 118 4.66 2.24 13.97
C ILE A 118 4.92 1.49 12.67
N GLY A 119 6.00 1.81 11.96
CA GLY A 119 6.39 1.20 10.70
C GLY A 119 6.71 -0.29 10.84
N VAL A 120 7.49 -0.67 11.85
CA VAL A 120 7.76 -2.09 12.17
C VAL A 120 6.45 -2.84 12.41
N GLN A 121 5.52 -2.25 13.15
CA GLN A 121 4.24 -2.89 13.40
C GLN A 121 3.37 -2.97 12.15
N LEU A 122 3.33 -1.97 11.28
CA LEU A 122 2.46 -1.99 10.10
C LEU A 122 3.11 -2.64 8.86
N GLY A 123 4.40 -2.95 8.91
CA GLY A 123 5.17 -3.38 7.76
C GLY A 123 5.30 -2.25 6.73
N LEU A 124 5.61 -1.05 7.20
CA LEU A 124 5.83 0.16 6.40
C LEU A 124 7.23 0.69 6.66
N THR A 125 7.86 1.17 5.60
CA THR A 125 9.10 1.94 5.65
C THR A 125 8.85 3.38 6.09
N MET A 126 9.88 4.05 6.59
CA MET A 126 9.79 5.47 6.94
C MET A 126 9.49 6.36 5.73
N ALA A 127 9.94 5.95 4.53
CA ALA A 127 9.61 6.65 3.29
C ALA A 127 8.11 6.59 2.98
N GLU A 128 7.49 5.41 3.10
CA GLU A 128 6.05 5.24 2.91
C GLU A 128 5.25 6.03 3.95
N ILE A 129 5.63 5.96 5.22
CA ILE A 129 4.99 6.73 6.29
C ILE A 129 5.05 8.22 6.00
N ARG A 130 6.23 8.74 5.69
CA ARG A 130 6.42 10.16 5.37
C ARG A 130 5.54 10.59 4.21
N SER A 131 5.53 9.82 3.12
CA SER A 131 4.69 10.09 1.96
C SER A 131 3.20 10.11 2.33
N MET A 132 2.71 9.12 3.07
CA MET A 132 1.29 9.07 3.47
C MET A 132 0.91 10.21 4.43
N VAL A 133 1.76 10.52 5.42
CA VAL A 133 1.50 11.58 6.40
C VAL A 133 1.47 12.95 5.73
N ILE A 134 2.46 13.29 4.89
CA ILE A 134 2.47 14.55 4.14
C ILE A 134 1.27 14.62 3.19
N TRP A 135 0.97 13.52 2.49
CA TRP A 135 -0.16 13.46 1.59
C TRP A 135 -1.49 13.67 2.30
N SER A 136 -1.60 13.31 3.59
CA SER A 136 -2.84 13.41 4.36
C SER A 136 -3.30 14.83 4.71
N ASP A 137 -2.52 15.85 4.36
CA ASP A 137 -2.89 17.27 4.51
C ASP A 137 -4.32 17.54 4.01
N VAL A 138 -5.03 18.41 4.72
CA VAL A 138 -6.36 18.88 4.31
C VAL A 138 -6.27 19.62 2.98
N ASP A 139 -5.15 20.30 2.70
CA ASP A 139 -4.94 21.00 1.41
C ASP A 139 -4.87 20.03 0.21
N ASN A 140 -4.44 18.79 0.44
CA ASN A 140 -4.44 17.74 -0.58
C ASN A 140 -5.80 17.02 -0.65
N ALA A 141 -6.60 17.13 0.40
CA ALA A 141 -7.91 16.55 0.45
C ALA A 141 -8.87 17.44 -0.36
N GLY A 142 -9.39 16.92 -1.48
CA GLY A 142 -10.43 17.62 -2.25
C GLY A 142 -11.69 17.91 -1.41
N PRO A 143 -12.73 18.55 -1.97
CA PRO A 143 -13.93 18.95 -1.21
C PRO A 143 -14.63 17.82 -0.44
N ALA A 144 -14.48 16.58 -0.91
CA ALA A 144 -15.04 15.39 -0.29
C ALA A 144 -14.12 14.77 0.80
N GLY A 145 -12.98 15.38 1.09
CA GLY A 145 -11.93 14.81 1.95
C GLY A 145 -11.38 13.48 1.43
N TRP A 146 -10.80 12.70 2.34
CA TRP A 146 -10.35 11.31 2.08
C TRP A 146 -11.49 10.29 2.10
N SER A 147 -12.65 10.65 1.55
CA SER A 147 -13.85 9.80 1.62
C SER A 147 -13.91 8.74 0.51
N HIS A 148 -14.28 7.53 0.91
CA HIS A 148 -14.62 6.42 0.04
C HIS A 148 -15.50 5.42 0.81
N PRO A 149 -16.50 4.76 0.20
CA PRO A 149 -17.42 3.88 0.93
C PRO A 149 -16.71 2.78 1.75
N GLN A 150 -15.60 2.24 1.23
CA GLN A 150 -14.81 1.24 1.96
C GLN A 150 -14.03 1.85 3.13
N ILE A 151 -13.51 3.07 3.01
CA ILE A 151 -12.85 3.78 4.13
C ILE A 151 -13.88 4.01 5.24
N SER A 152 -15.05 4.56 4.91
CA SER A 152 -16.14 4.77 5.86
C SER A 152 -16.64 3.46 6.49
N ARG A 153 -16.60 2.34 5.75
CA ARG A 153 -16.92 1.01 6.27
C ARG A 153 -15.88 0.56 7.30
N VAL A 154 -14.58 0.69 7.01
CA VAL A 154 -13.50 0.34 7.95
C VAL A 154 -13.63 1.15 9.23
N LEU A 155 -13.68 2.48 9.13
CA LEU A 155 -13.73 3.36 10.29
C LEU A 155 -14.98 3.12 11.16
N ARG A 156 -16.12 2.82 10.54
CA ARG A 156 -17.35 2.48 11.27
C ARG A 156 -17.29 1.12 11.96
N VAL A 157 -16.71 0.11 11.32
CA VAL A 157 -16.66 -1.26 11.86
C VAL A 157 -15.58 -1.36 12.94
N VAL A 158 -14.39 -0.86 12.67
CA VAL A 158 -13.28 -0.82 13.64
C VAL A 158 -13.59 0.16 14.76
N GLY A 159 -14.17 1.32 14.45
CA GLY A 159 -14.52 2.34 15.44
C GLY A 159 -15.58 1.90 16.46
N ARG A 160 -16.29 0.80 16.22
CA ARG A 160 -17.25 0.19 17.16
C ARG A 160 -16.64 -0.93 18.02
N GLN A 161 -15.37 -1.26 17.81
CA GLN A 161 -14.69 -2.28 18.60
C GLN A 161 -14.26 -1.70 19.97
N PRO A 162 -14.32 -2.51 21.05
CA PRO A 162 -13.98 -2.03 22.39
C PRO A 162 -12.50 -1.62 22.54
N PHE A 163 -11.61 -2.15 21.71
CA PHE A 163 -10.16 -1.88 21.69
C PHE A 163 -9.77 -1.04 20.46
N ARG A 164 -10.54 0.00 20.16
CA ARG A 164 -10.26 0.89 19.03
C ARG A 164 -8.89 1.56 19.22
N SER A 165 -8.03 1.46 18.20
CA SER A 165 -6.82 2.24 18.09
C SER A 165 -6.60 2.74 16.65
N PRO A 166 -5.97 3.93 16.46
CA PRO A 166 -5.57 4.39 15.13
C PRO A 166 -4.66 3.40 14.40
N LEU A 167 -3.90 2.58 15.14
CA LEU A 167 -3.08 1.52 14.56
C LEU A 167 -3.90 0.41 13.90
N ILE A 168 -4.99 -0.03 14.53
CA ILE A 168 -5.90 -1.02 13.93
C ILE A 168 -6.62 -0.42 12.72
N GLU A 169 -7.04 0.84 12.81
CA GLU A 169 -7.64 1.55 11.68
C GLU A 169 -6.67 1.63 10.49
N ALA A 170 -5.42 2.05 10.74
CA ALA A 170 -4.37 2.11 9.71
C ALA A 170 -4.08 0.73 9.13
N TRP A 171 -4.00 -0.32 9.97
CA TRP A 171 -3.76 -1.69 9.52
C TRP A 171 -4.83 -2.18 8.55
N GLU A 172 -6.11 -1.99 8.89
CA GLU A 172 -7.22 -2.44 8.05
C GLU A 172 -7.38 -1.61 6.76
N LEU A 173 -7.15 -0.30 6.84
CA LEU A 173 -7.10 0.55 5.65
C LEU A 173 -5.95 0.14 4.71
N LEU A 174 -4.79 -0.22 5.26
CA LEU A 174 -3.64 -0.68 4.47
C LEU A 174 -3.95 -1.96 3.70
N GLN A 175 -4.73 -2.88 4.27
CA GLN A 175 -5.14 -4.10 3.56
C GLN A 175 -5.99 -3.81 2.34
N LEU A 176 -6.97 -2.91 2.48
CA LEU A 176 -7.82 -2.52 1.36
C LEU A 176 -7.06 -1.68 0.34
N SER A 177 -6.17 -0.78 0.78
CA SER A 177 -5.26 -0.04 -0.10
C SER A 177 -4.43 -0.99 -0.99
N ARG A 178 -3.85 -2.03 -0.38
CA ARG A 178 -3.09 -3.07 -1.10
C ARG A 178 -3.95 -3.85 -2.11
N MET A 179 -5.22 -4.10 -1.81
CA MET A 179 -6.16 -4.71 -2.77
C MET A 179 -6.38 -3.80 -3.98
N TYR A 180 -6.64 -2.50 -3.77
CA TYR A 180 -6.81 -1.56 -4.88
C TYR A 180 -5.51 -1.36 -5.67
N GLN A 181 -4.36 -1.35 -5.01
CA GLN A 181 -3.07 -1.31 -5.68
C GLN A 181 -2.85 -2.55 -6.55
N ALA A 182 -3.18 -3.75 -6.05
CA ALA A 182 -3.13 -4.98 -6.83
C ALA A 182 -4.05 -4.94 -8.05
N ALA A 183 -5.24 -4.33 -7.94
CA ALA A 183 -6.12 -4.13 -9.08
C ALA A 183 -5.55 -3.13 -10.10
N ALA A 184 -4.89 -2.05 -9.64
CA ALA A 184 -4.18 -1.12 -10.53
C ALA A 184 -3.00 -1.79 -11.26
N ASP A 185 -2.33 -2.74 -10.60
CA ASP A 185 -1.25 -3.52 -11.18
C ASP A 185 -1.75 -4.48 -12.27
N ILE A 186 -2.97 -5.01 -12.18
CA ILE A 186 -3.58 -5.78 -13.28
C ILE A 186 -3.71 -4.92 -14.55
N PHE A 187 -4.14 -3.66 -14.44
CA PHE A 187 -4.19 -2.78 -15.61
C PHE A 187 -2.81 -2.42 -16.15
N GLU A 188 -1.80 -2.36 -15.29
CA GLU A 188 -0.41 -2.19 -15.69
C GLU A 188 0.07 -3.40 -16.51
N ASP A 189 -0.20 -4.61 -16.04
CA ASP A 189 0.16 -5.85 -16.71
C ASP A 189 -0.56 -5.97 -18.06
N LEU A 190 -1.86 -5.69 -18.10
CA LEU A 190 -2.63 -5.63 -19.36
C LEU A 190 -2.07 -4.60 -20.34
N THR A 191 -1.58 -3.45 -19.85
CA THR A 191 -0.97 -2.43 -20.72
C THR A 191 0.31 -2.97 -21.34
N VAL A 192 1.17 -3.60 -20.54
CA VAL A 192 2.46 -4.16 -20.99
C VAL A 192 2.26 -5.33 -21.95
N ASP A 193 1.33 -6.23 -21.64
CA ASP A 193 1.04 -7.38 -22.50
C ASP A 193 0.46 -6.91 -23.84
N LEU A 194 -0.48 -5.97 -23.84
CA LEU A 194 -1.04 -5.41 -25.07
C LEU A 194 0.00 -4.67 -25.92
N ILE A 195 0.99 -4.02 -25.30
CA ILE A 195 2.14 -3.48 -26.06
C ILE A 195 2.84 -4.63 -26.78
N GLY A 196 3.16 -5.72 -26.07
CA GLY A 196 3.82 -6.90 -26.64
C GLY A 196 3.03 -7.54 -27.78
N GLU A 197 1.71 -7.65 -27.65
CA GLU A 197 0.83 -8.21 -28.68
C GLU A 197 0.70 -7.33 -29.93
N LEU A 198 0.75 -6.01 -29.76
CA LEU A 198 0.66 -5.05 -30.87
C LEU A 198 2.02 -4.75 -31.53
N ARG A 199 3.14 -5.18 -30.93
CA ARG A 199 4.46 -5.07 -31.55
C ARG A 199 4.49 -5.81 -32.89
N GLY A 200 5.21 -5.23 -33.84
CA GLY A 200 5.28 -5.73 -35.22
C GLY A 200 4.05 -5.39 -36.08
N GLN A 201 2.92 -5.02 -35.47
CA GLN A 201 1.73 -4.52 -36.19
C GLN A 201 1.69 -2.99 -36.25
N ARG A 202 2.32 -2.32 -35.28
CA ARG A 202 2.33 -0.87 -35.12
C ARG A 202 3.75 -0.38 -34.80
N PRO A 203 4.12 0.85 -35.19
CA PRO A 203 5.40 1.44 -34.80
C PRO A 203 5.50 1.63 -33.28
N ASP A 204 6.69 1.42 -32.73
CA ASP A 204 6.93 1.51 -31.28
C ASP A 204 6.67 2.91 -30.72
N GLU A 205 6.87 3.97 -31.51
CA GLU A 205 6.55 5.34 -31.11
C GLU A 205 5.04 5.50 -30.88
N VAL A 206 4.22 4.86 -31.70
CA VAL A 206 2.76 4.88 -31.55
C VAL A 206 2.34 4.11 -30.30
N LEU A 207 2.97 2.97 -30.01
CA LEU A 207 2.73 2.19 -28.79
C LEU A 207 3.15 2.95 -27.53
N ALA A 208 4.29 3.63 -27.57
CA ALA A 208 4.78 4.44 -26.46
C ALA A 208 3.86 5.62 -26.15
N MET A 209 3.34 6.29 -27.18
CA MET A 209 2.36 7.36 -27.01
C MET A 209 1.01 6.82 -26.52
N ALA A 210 0.50 5.74 -27.12
CA ALA A 210 -0.79 5.16 -26.78
C ALA A 210 -0.83 4.63 -25.33
N SER A 211 0.26 4.01 -24.87
CA SER A 211 0.36 3.49 -23.50
C SER A 211 0.56 4.58 -22.43
N ALA A 212 0.63 5.86 -22.83
CA ALA A 212 1.00 6.99 -21.96
C ALA A 212 2.43 6.90 -21.38
N SER A 213 3.32 6.14 -22.02
CA SER A 213 4.74 6.06 -21.65
C SER A 213 5.54 7.27 -22.18
N GLY A 214 5.06 7.89 -23.26
CA GLY A 214 5.58 9.13 -23.87
C GLY A 214 6.81 8.92 -24.76
N THR A 215 7.73 8.03 -24.39
CA THR A 215 8.88 7.66 -25.23
C THR A 215 9.09 6.14 -25.25
N VAL A 216 9.70 5.63 -26.32
CA VAL A 216 10.02 4.19 -26.45
C VAL A 216 10.90 3.73 -25.29
N ALA A 217 11.95 4.48 -24.94
CA ALA A 217 12.81 4.13 -23.80
C ALA A 217 12.04 4.02 -22.47
N ARG A 218 11.08 4.90 -22.21
CA ARG A 218 10.24 4.81 -21.00
C ARG A 218 9.25 3.65 -21.08
N MET A 219 8.77 3.33 -22.27
CA MET A 219 7.94 2.15 -22.52
C MET A 219 8.71 0.87 -22.22
N GLU A 220 9.94 0.71 -22.73
CA GLU A 220 10.77 -0.46 -22.44
C GLU A 220 11.06 -0.59 -20.94
N GLN A 221 11.48 0.48 -20.28
CA GLN A 221 11.71 0.47 -18.82
C GLN A 221 10.46 0.08 -18.03
N ARG A 222 9.27 0.48 -18.51
CA ARG A 222 8.00 0.13 -17.89
C ARG A 222 7.70 -1.36 -18.03
N ILE A 223 7.94 -1.92 -19.22
CA ILE A 223 7.80 -3.34 -19.51
C ILE A 223 8.74 -4.16 -18.63
N GLU A 224 10.03 -3.81 -18.62
CA GLU A 224 11.05 -4.45 -17.79
C GLU A 224 10.64 -4.45 -16.31
N ARG A 225 10.28 -3.28 -15.76
CA ARG A 225 9.85 -3.17 -14.35
C ARG A 225 8.64 -4.03 -14.03
N ALA A 226 7.65 -4.10 -14.93
CA ALA A 226 6.48 -4.94 -14.72
C ALA A 226 6.85 -6.42 -14.71
N TYR A 227 7.71 -6.85 -15.64
CA TYR A 227 8.15 -8.25 -15.74
C TYR A 227 9.08 -8.66 -14.60
N ASP A 228 9.97 -7.78 -14.16
CA ASP A 228 10.82 -8.04 -13.00
C ASP A 228 9.98 -8.20 -11.73
N ALA A 229 9.04 -7.29 -11.50
CA ALA A 229 8.21 -7.28 -10.31
C ALA A 229 7.18 -8.43 -10.28
N ARG A 230 6.49 -8.67 -11.40
CA ARG A 230 5.30 -9.54 -11.46
C ARG A 230 5.36 -10.64 -12.51
N GLY A 231 6.41 -10.69 -13.34
CA GLY A 231 6.59 -11.71 -14.37
C GLY A 231 5.81 -11.46 -15.65
N GLY A 232 5.92 -12.41 -16.59
CA GLY A 232 5.21 -12.43 -17.87
C GLY A 232 3.78 -13.02 -17.78
N PRO A 233 3.05 -13.07 -18.90
CA PRO A 233 1.74 -13.73 -18.95
C PRO A 233 1.77 -15.14 -18.36
N GLY A 234 0.81 -15.45 -17.48
CA GLY A 234 0.72 -16.75 -16.79
C GLY A 234 1.58 -16.88 -15.53
N ASP A 235 2.41 -15.89 -15.18
CA ASP A 235 3.20 -15.92 -13.94
C ASP A 235 2.29 -15.83 -12.70
N PRO A 236 2.43 -16.74 -11.71
CA PRO A 236 1.64 -16.72 -10.47
C PRO A 236 1.74 -15.43 -9.65
N ARG A 237 2.80 -14.63 -9.84
CA ARG A 237 3.01 -13.34 -9.17
C ARG A 237 2.00 -12.27 -9.62
N ARG A 238 1.36 -12.43 -10.78
CA ARG A 238 0.31 -11.52 -11.29
C ARG A 238 -1.05 -11.69 -10.62
N TYR A 239 -1.22 -12.73 -9.82
CA TYR A 239 -2.44 -13.01 -9.06
C TYR A 239 -2.15 -12.91 -7.56
N PRO A 240 -1.91 -11.69 -7.04
CA PRO A 240 -1.62 -11.50 -5.63
C PRO A 240 -2.85 -11.87 -4.80
N SER A 241 -2.59 -12.46 -3.64
CA SER A 241 -3.59 -12.63 -2.61
C SER A 241 -3.02 -12.12 -1.29
N GLN A 242 -3.91 -11.64 -0.42
CA GLN A 242 -3.54 -11.13 0.89
C GLN A 242 -2.73 -12.15 1.72
N PHE A 243 -2.91 -13.45 1.45
CA PHE A 243 -2.34 -14.56 2.21
C PHE A 243 -1.02 -15.09 1.64
N ARG A 244 -0.64 -14.75 0.40
CA ARG A 244 0.56 -15.30 -0.26
C ARG A 244 1.88 -14.68 0.21
N SER A 245 1.86 -13.65 1.05
CA SER A 245 3.07 -12.96 1.52
C SER A 245 3.80 -13.63 2.71
N VAL A 246 3.28 -14.75 3.24
CA VAL A 246 3.86 -15.37 4.46
C VAL A 246 4.97 -16.38 4.16
N THR A 247 5.05 -16.94 2.94
CA THR A 247 5.97 -18.05 2.64
C THR A 247 7.32 -17.66 2.07
N ALA A 248 7.55 -16.40 1.70
CA ALA A 248 8.82 -15.98 1.07
C ALA A 248 9.95 -15.59 2.06
N SER A 249 9.69 -15.57 3.38
CA SER A 249 10.68 -15.15 4.39
C SER A 249 11.23 -16.29 5.25
N GLN A 250 11.02 -17.56 4.89
CA GLN A 250 11.51 -18.72 5.68
C GLN A 250 12.50 -19.64 4.96
N THR A 251 13.05 -19.24 3.81
CA THR A 251 14.16 -19.96 3.18
C THR A 251 15.39 -19.07 3.12
N SER A 252 16.04 -18.92 4.27
CA SER A 252 17.48 -18.66 4.32
C SER A 252 18.06 -19.73 5.22
N ASP A 253 18.50 -20.80 4.57
CA ASP A 253 19.20 -21.93 5.15
C ASP A 253 20.42 -21.43 5.94
N VAL A 254 20.45 -21.78 7.23
CA VAL A 254 21.67 -21.75 8.03
C VAL A 254 22.39 -23.07 7.78
N PRO A 255 23.63 -23.07 7.27
CA PRO A 255 24.38 -24.32 7.15
C PRO A 255 24.74 -24.83 8.55
N MET A 256 24.31 -26.06 8.84
CA MET A 256 24.75 -26.83 10.00
C MET A 256 26.28 -26.98 9.97
N SER A 257 26.96 -26.32 10.91
CA SER A 257 28.35 -26.57 11.22
C SER A 257 28.48 -27.97 11.84
N THR A 258 29.11 -28.88 11.09
CA THR A 258 29.56 -30.18 11.59
C THR A 258 30.91 -29.99 12.27
N ALA A 259 30.90 -30.03 13.60
CA ALA A 259 32.13 -30.11 14.40
C ALA A 259 32.68 -31.54 14.29
N ALA A 260 33.67 -31.71 13.40
CA ALA A 260 34.54 -32.89 13.40
C ALA A 260 35.63 -32.70 14.46
N GLY A 261 35.71 -33.65 15.38
CA GLY A 261 36.77 -33.71 16.39
C GLY A 261 38.15 -33.89 15.76
N GLN A 262 39.16 -33.28 16.39
CA GLN A 262 40.54 -33.68 16.24
C GLN A 262 41.07 -34.09 17.61
N ALA A 263 41.36 -35.38 17.71
CA ALA A 263 42.31 -35.92 18.67
C ALA A 263 43.71 -35.78 18.06
N THR A 264 44.63 -35.25 18.85
CA THR A 264 46.07 -35.59 18.91
C THR A 264 46.57 -35.09 20.24
#